data_AF-A0A8S3HDI0-F1
#
_entry.id   AF-A0A8S3HDI0-F1
#
_cell.length_a   1.000
_cell.length_b   1.000
_cell.length_c   1.000
_cell.angle_alpha   90.00
_cell.angle_beta   90.00
_cell.angle_gamma   90.00
#
_symmetry.space_group_name_H-M   'P 1'
#
loop_
_entity.id
_entity.type
_entity.pdbx_description
1 polymer ?
#
loop_
_entity_poly.entity_id
_entity_poly.type
_entity_poly.pdbx_seq_one_letter_code
_entity_poly.pdbx_strand_id
1 'polypeptide(L)'
;MVNNMASPINDFTQRTRLLEERIVDPRSSISIDSLLDSIVALIYDCEGLKKTKNFDGFYGKFQASTREIRDKRVNFDDFEIIKIIGRGAFGTVDLVRRKATGQVYALKTLSKFEMLKRSDSAFFWEERNIMAFSNSDWIVKLHYAFQDAKNLYMIMDYMPGGDLIT
;
A
#
# COMPACT_ATOMS: atom_id res chain seq x y z
N MET A 1 26.58 17.57 48.63
CA MET A 1 27.04 16.41 47.84
C MET A 1 26.00 16.14 46.77
N VAL A 2 26.45 16.13 45.52
CA VAL A 2 25.65 16.23 44.30
C VAL A 2 24.98 14.88 44.01
N ASN A 3 23.66 14.80 44.12
CA ASN A 3 22.87 13.75 43.47
C ASN A 3 22.30 14.33 42.18
N ASN A 4 23.03 14.11 41.08
CA ASN A 4 22.59 14.46 39.75
C ASN A 4 21.35 13.63 39.38
N MET A 5 20.20 14.30 39.28
CA MET A 5 19.07 13.82 38.51
C MET A 5 19.53 13.70 37.04
N ALA A 6 19.84 12.48 36.60
CA ALA A 6 20.01 12.21 35.18
C ALA A 6 18.62 11.97 34.55
N SER A 7 18.12 12.96 33.82
CA SER A 7 17.20 12.76 32.70
C SER A 7 17.42 13.90 31.70
N PRO A 8 17.10 13.80 30.38
CA PRO A 8 16.30 12.75 29.70
C PRO A 8 16.89 12.33 28.32
N ILE A 9 16.41 11.26 27.68
CA ILE A 9 16.23 11.07 26.20
C ILE A 9 17.25 11.72 25.20
N ASN A 10 18.52 11.91 25.55
CA ASN A 10 19.46 12.72 24.74
C ASN A 10 20.59 11.92 24.09
N ASP A 11 20.61 10.60 24.29
CA ASP A 11 21.57 9.73 23.61
C ASP A 11 21.16 9.54 22.13
N PHE A 12 22.02 9.94 21.21
CA PHE A 12 21.82 9.76 19.77
C PHE A 12 21.61 8.28 19.43
N THR A 13 22.34 7.38 20.10
CA THR A 13 22.24 5.93 19.91
C THR A 13 20.84 5.43 20.26
N GLN A 14 20.29 5.88 21.39
CA GLN A 14 18.95 5.53 21.82
C GLN A 14 17.87 6.02 20.84
N ARG A 15 17.99 7.26 20.34
CA ARG A 15 17.05 7.82 19.36
C ARG A 15 17.06 7.05 18.04
N THR A 16 18.24 6.68 17.55
CA THR A 16 18.40 5.87 16.33
C THR A 16 17.77 4.49 16.51
N ARG A 17 18.02 3.83 17.64
CA ARG A 17 17.42 2.53 17.96
C ARG A 17 15.89 2.58 17.98
N LEU A 18 15.31 3.58 18.63
CA LEU A 18 13.85 3.76 18.66
C LEU A 18 13.28 3.98 17.25
N LEU A 19 14.01 4.66 16.38
CA LEU A 19 13.60 4.85 14.99
C LEU A 19 13.66 3.54 14.19
N GLU A 20 14.74 2.77 14.34
CA GLU A 20 14.89 1.45 13.70
C GLU A 20 13.76 0.51 14.12
N GLU A 21 13.45 0.43 15.42
CA GLU A 21 12.34 -0.36 15.96
C GLU A 21 11.00 0.02 15.32
N ARG A 22 10.78 1.31 15.04
CA ARG A 22 9.56 1.78 14.37
C ARG A 22 9.54 1.56 12.86
N ILE A 23 10.70 1.51 12.19
CA ILE A 23 10.79 1.29 10.75
C ILE A 23 10.54 -0.20 10.42
N VAL A 24 10.97 -1.10 11.30
CA VAL A 24 10.77 -2.55 11.11
C VAL A 24 9.37 -3.03 11.51
N ASP A 25 8.63 -2.28 12.33
CA ASP A 25 7.25 -2.64 12.70
C ASP A 25 6.29 -2.39 11.50
N PRO A 26 5.68 -3.44 10.91
CA PRO A 26 4.78 -3.30 9.76
C PRO A 26 3.50 -2.53 10.07
N ARG A 27 3.13 -2.38 11.35
CA ARG A 27 1.95 -1.59 11.79
C ARG A 27 2.28 -0.12 12.00
N SER A 28 3.55 0.24 12.01
CA SER A 28 3.99 1.62 12.15
C SER A 28 3.71 2.41 10.88
N SER A 29 3.28 3.66 11.04
CA SER A 29 3.07 4.58 9.92
C SER A 29 4.35 4.98 9.17
N ILE A 30 5.52 4.68 9.75
CA ILE A 30 6.84 4.91 9.15
C ILE A 30 7.57 3.59 8.83
N SER A 31 6.81 2.50 8.68
CA SER A 31 7.36 1.23 8.23
C SER A 31 8.06 1.38 6.88
N ILE A 32 8.97 0.45 6.56
CA ILE A 32 9.67 0.42 5.26
C ILE A 32 8.66 0.54 4.10
N ASP A 33 7.59 -0.26 4.12
CA ASP A 33 6.55 -0.22 3.09
C ASP A 33 5.88 1.15 2.97
N SER A 34 5.57 1.80 4.10
CA SER A 34 4.93 3.13 4.11
C SER A 34 5.87 4.22 3.58
N LEU A 35 7.17 4.12 3.88
CA LEU A 35 8.18 5.05 3.38
C LEU A 35 8.40 4.89 1.86
N LEU A 36 8.45 3.64 1.37
CA LEU A 36 8.55 3.34 -0.05
C LEU A 36 7.29 3.83 -0.80
N ASP A 37 6.10 3.56 -0.26
CA ASP A 37 4.83 4.04 -0.83
C ASP A 37 4.79 5.57 -0.92
N SER A 38 5.31 6.27 0.10
CA SER A 38 5.37 7.73 0.12
C SER A 38 6.27 8.30 -0.99
N ILE A 39 7.45 7.69 -1.21
CA ILE A 39 8.36 8.11 -2.28
C ILE A 39 7.74 7.84 -3.65
N VAL A 40 7.15 6.66 -3.84
CA VAL A 40 6.50 6.27 -5.09
C VAL A 40 5.33 7.22 -5.40
N ALA A 41 4.47 7.50 -4.43
CA ALA A 41 3.34 8.42 -4.58
C ALA A 41 3.82 9.84 -4.94
N LEU A 42 4.83 10.36 -4.23
CA LEU A 42 5.38 11.69 -4.49
C LEU A 42 5.94 11.82 -5.92
N ILE A 43 6.59 10.77 -6.44
CA ILE A 43 7.10 10.77 -7.81
C ILE A 43 5.97 10.74 -8.85
N TYR A 44 4.90 9.98 -8.61
CA TYR A 44 3.72 10.00 -9.48
C TYR A 44 3.03 11.37 -9.48
N ASP A 45 2.92 12.02 -8.33
CA ASP A 45 2.33 13.38 -8.24
C ASP A 45 3.23 14.42 -8.92
N CYS A 46 4.56 14.27 -8.83
CA CYS A 46 5.53 15.14 -9.50
C CYS A 46 5.48 15.01 -11.03
N GLU A 47 5.05 13.87 -11.58
CA GLU A 47 4.95 13.68 -13.04
C GLU A 47 4.01 14.69 -13.70
N GLY A 48 2.94 15.09 -13.00
CA GLY A 48 2.01 16.14 -13.45
C GLY A 48 2.53 17.57 -13.24
N LEU A 49 3.60 17.75 -12.46
CA LEU A 49 4.11 19.04 -11.99
C LEU A 49 5.47 19.43 -12.61
N LYS A 50 5.89 18.80 -13.71
CA LYS A 50 7.18 18.99 -14.42
C LYS A 50 7.52 20.43 -14.86
N LYS A 51 6.69 21.44 -14.53
CA LYS A 51 6.92 22.86 -14.88
C LYS A 51 7.74 23.64 -13.86
N THR A 52 7.97 23.12 -12.65
CA THR A 52 8.80 23.78 -11.64
C THR A 52 10.17 23.12 -11.55
N LYS A 53 11.25 23.91 -11.64
CA LYS A 53 12.65 23.42 -11.61
C LYS A 53 12.96 22.50 -10.42
N ASN A 54 12.37 22.76 -9.26
CA ASN A 54 12.57 21.94 -8.05
C ASN A 54 11.98 20.52 -8.20
N PHE A 55 10.81 20.39 -8.82
CA PHE A 55 10.19 19.08 -9.06
C PHE A 55 10.91 18.31 -10.15
N ASP A 56 11.44 19.00 -11.16
CA ASP A 56 12.20 18.36 -12.24
C ASP A 56 13.50 17.72 -11.71
N GLY A 57 14.22 18.43 -10.83
CA GLY A 57 15.40 17.90 -10.17
C GLY A 57 15.10 16.71 -9.24
N PHE A 58 14.02 16.79 -8.46
CA PHE A 58 13.58 15.69 -7.60
C PHE A 58 13.17 14.46 -8.43
N TYR A 59 12.32 14.66 -9.44
CA TYR A 59 11.85 13.61 -10.34
C TYR A 59 13.03 12.92 -11.04
N GLY A 60 13.93 13.69 -11.67
CA GLY A 60 15.11 13.15 -12.34
C GLY A 60 16.00 12.33 -11.42
N LYS A 61 16.12 12.71 -10.14
CA LYS A 61 16.92 11.98 -9.15
C LYS A 61 16.31 10.64 -8.72
N PHE A 62 14.99 10.58 -8.53
CA PHE A 62 14.33 9.44 -7.86
C PHE A 62 13.45 8.58 -8.78
N GLN A 63 13.21 8.98 -10.04
CA GLN A 63 12.40 8.20 -10.98
C GLN A 63 12.96 6.79 -11.21
N ALA A 64 14.28 6.65 -11.36
CA ALA A 64 14.91 5.35 -11.59
C ALA A 64 14.74 4.40 -10.39
N SER A 65 15.02 4.90 -9.17
CA SER A 65 14.81 4.14 -7.94
C SER A 65 13.34 3.79 -7.72
N THR A 66 12.42 4.70 -8.05
CA THR A 66 10.97 4.44 -7.97
C THR A 66 10.55 3.31 -8.91
N ARG A 67 11.09 3.28 -10.13
CA ARG A 67 10.86 2.19 -11.08
C ARG A 67 11.40 0.87 -10.53
N GLU A 68 12.62 0.87 -10.00
CA GLU A 68 13.21 -0.32 -9.37
C GLU A 68 12.36 -0.84 -8.21
N ILE A 69 11.92 0.03 -7.30
CA ILE A 69 11.04 -0.32 -6.18
C ILE A 69 9.76 -0.98 -6.71
N ARG A 70 9.13 -0.38 -7.72
CA ARG A 70 7.90 -0.93 -8.33
C ARG A 70 8.13 -2.29 -8.97
N ASP A 71 9.20 -2.45 -9.72
CA ASP A 71 9.49 -3.69 -10.47
C ASP A 71 9.91 -4.84 -9.53
N LYS A 72 10.45 -4.53 -8.34
CA LYS A 72 10.81 -5.52 -7.32
C LYS A 72 9.67 -5.88 -6.37
N ARG A 73 8.69 -4.99 -6.21
CA ARG A 73 7.49 -5.25 -5.39
C ARG A 73 6.40 -5.89 -6.23
N VAL A 74 5.45 -6.54 -5.55
CA VAL A 74 4.26 -7.08 -6.19
C VAL A 74 3.53 -5.95 -6.90
N ASN A 75 3.21 -6.17 -8.17
CA ASN A 75 2.54 -5.19 -9.01
C ASN A 75 1.45 -5.87 -9.86
N PHE A 76 0.69 -5.05 -10.59
CA PHE A 76 -0.44 -5.52 -11.38
C PHE A 76 -0.02 -6.52 -12.47
N ASP A 77 1.16 -6.34 -13.07
CA ASP A 77 1.64 -7.17 -14.17
C ASP A 77 2.01 -8.59 -13.72
N ASP A 78 2.11 -8.84 -12.41
CA ASP A 78 2.30 -10.19 -11.84
C ASP A 78 1.04 -11.07 -11.94
N PHE A 79 -0.10 -10.48 -12.31
CA PHE A 79 -1.40 -11.15 -12.34
C PHE A 79 -1.99 -11.19 -13.74
N GLU A 80 -2.67 -12.29 -14.04
CA GLU A 80 -3.50 -12.49 -15.23
C GLU A 80 -4.97 -12.37 -14.82
N ILE A 81 -5.72 -11.46 -15.45
CA ILE A 81 -7.16 -11.36 -15.23
C ILE A 81 -7.87 -12.49 -15.94
N ILE A 82 -8.66 -13.27 -15.19
CA ILE A 82 -9.49 -14.34 -15.73
C ILE A 82 -10.88 -13.80 -16.06
N LYS A 83 -11.54 -13.15 -15.08
CA LYS A 83 -12.93 -12.70 -15.22
C LYS A 83 -13.29 -11.65 -14.17
N ILE A 84 -14.12 -10.67 -14.53
CA ILE A 84 -14.76 -9.77 -13.56
C ILE A 84 -15.80 -10.55 -12.73
N ILE A 85 -15.67 -10.55 -11.41
CA ILE A 85 -16.58 -11.23 -10.47
C ILE A 85 -17.42 -10.27 -9.62
N GLY A 86 -17.06 -8.98 -9.56
CA GLY A 86 -17.82 -7.98 -8.85
C GLY A 86 -17.59 -6.57 -9.38
N ARG A 87 -18.58 -5.69 -9.18
CA ARG A 87 -18.48 -4.25 -9.46
C ARG A 87 -19.03 -3.47 -8.28
N GLY A 88 -18.23 -2.56 -7.75
CA GLY A 88 -18.59 -1.70 -6.62
C GLY A 88 -18.63 -0.23 -7.02
N ALA A 89 -18.97 0.62 -6.05
CA ALA A 89 -19.06 2.06 -6.26
C ALA A 89 -17.73 2.72 -6.68
N PHE A 90 -16.60 2.11 -6.30
CA PHE A 90 -15.26 2.69 -6.48
C PHE A 90 -14.37 1.89 -7.43
N GLY A 91 -14.88 0.81 -8.04
CA GLY A 91 -14.12 -0.01 -8.98
C GLY A 91 -14.63 -1.45 -9.13
N THR A 92 -13.72 -2.38 -9.40
CA THR A 92 -14.05 -3.76 -9.77
C THR A 92 -13.40 -4.78 -8.85
N VAL A 93 -13.95 -5.99 -8.85
CA VAL A 93 -13.32 -7.18 -8.30
C VAL A 93 -13.16 -8.18 -9.43
N ASP A 94 -11.93 -8.59 -9.68
CA ASP A 94 -11.52 -9.47 -10.75
C ASP A 94 -10.99 -10.79 -10.18
N LEU A 95 -11.42 -11.92 -10.71
CA LEU A 95 -10.76 -13.20 -10.51
C LEU A 95 -9.44 -13.16 -11.26
N VAL A 96 -8.33 -13.33 -10.55
CA VAL A 96 -6.99 -13.27 -11.13
C VAL A 96 -6.19 -14.51 -10.81
N ARG A 97 -5.20 -14.79 -11.65
CA ARG A 97 -4.18 -15.81 -11.43
C ARG A 97 -2.82 -15.15 -11.33
N ARG A 98 -2.08 -15.43 -10.27
CA ARG A 98 -0.69 -14.99 -10.17
C ARG A 98 0.17 -15.78 -11.16
N LYS A 99 0.84 -15.10 -12.07
CA LYS A 99 1.60 -15.72 -13.18
C LYS A 99 2.70 -16.65 -12.68
N ALA A 100 3.42 -16.25 -11.63
CA ALA A 100 4.56 -16.99 -11.10
C ALA A 100 4.18 -18.32 -10.41
N THR A 101 3.03 -18.38 -9.74
CA THR A 101 2.64 -19.53 -8.91
C THR A 101 1.43 -20.30 -9.45
N GLY A 102 0.68 -19.72 -10.39
CA GLY A 102 -0.59 -20.26 -10.86
C GLY A 102 -1.73 -20.14 -9.84
N GLN A 103 -1.50 -19.58 -8.66
CA GLN A 103 -2.49 -19.46 -7.60
C GLN A 103 -3.55 -18.41 -7.96
N VAL A 104 -4.81 -18.73 -7.63
CA VAL A 104 -5.98 -17.92 -7.95
C VAL A 104 -6.36 -17.05 -6.75
N TYR A 105 -6.72 -15.80 -7.01
CA TYR A 105 -7.09 -14.78 -6.03
C TYR A 105 -8.24 -13.91 -6.55
N ALA A 106 -8.84 -13.13 -5.65
CA ALA A 106 -9.65 -11.98 -6.03
C ALA A 106 -8.80 -10.70 -5.96
N LEU A 107 -8.82 -9.90 -7.02
CA LEU A 107 -8.18 -8.60 -7.10
C LEU A 107 -9.25 -7.52 -7.04
N LYS A 108 -9.27 -6.73 -5.98
CA LYS A 108 -10.10 -5.52 -5.91
C LYS A 108 -9.28 -4.32 -6.39
N THR A 109 -9.79 -3.67 -7.43
CA THR A 109 -9.23 -2.43 -7.99
C THR A 109 -10.09 -1.27 -7.54
N LEU A 110 -9.49 -0.28 -6.88
CA LEU A 110 -10.16 0.92 -6.38
C LEU A 110 -9.58 2.16 -7.07
N SER A 111 -10.43 2.94 -7.74
CA SER A 111 -10.03 4.17 -8.42
C SER A 111 -9.73 5.28 -7.41
N LYS A 112 -8.48 5.77 -7.39
CA LYS A 112 -8.08 6.91 -6.53
C LYS A 112 -8.90 8.16 -6.84
N PHE A 113 -9.21 8.39 -8.12
CA PHE A 113 -10.01 9.53 -8.55
C PHE A 113 -11.43 9.49 -7.98
N GLU A 114 -12.11 8.35 -8.09
CA GLU A 114 -13.47 8.20 -7.56
C GLU A 114 -13.50 8.27 -6.03
N MET A 115 -12.46 7.77 -5.37
CA MET A 115 -12.30 7.87 -3.92
C MET A 115 -12.12 9.32 -3.46
N LEU A 116 -11.28 10.11 -4.15
CA LEU A 116 -11.07 11.52 -3.81
C LEU A 116 -12.34 12.35 -4.03
N LYS A 117 -13.12 12.04 -5.06
CA LYS A 117 -14.41 12.69 -5.32
C LYS A 117 -15.45 12.44 -4.23
N ARG A 118 -15.31 11.36 -3.46
CA ARG A 118 -16.23 10.92 -2.41
C ARG A 118 -15.48 10.61 -1.10
N SER A 119 -14.50 11.45 -0.75
CA SER A 119 -13.55 11.22 0.34
C SER A 119 -14.18 10.84 1.66
N ASP A 120 -15.33 11.44 1.99
CA ASP A 120 -16.03 11.24 3.27
C ASP A 120 -16.61 9.82 3.44
N SER A 121 -16.63 9.04 2.35
CA SER A 121 -17.14 7.66 2.31
C SER A 121 -16.07 6.61 2.00
N ALA A 122 -14.82 7.02 1.80
CA ALA A 122 -13.73 6.14 1.37
C ALA A 122 -12.92 5.60 2.57
N PHE A 123 -13.36 4.47 3.14
CA PHE A 123 -12.73 3.84 4.33
C PHE A 123 -11.73 2.71 3.99
N PHE A 124 -10.85 2.94 3.02
CA PHE A 124 -9.93 1.90 2.52
C PHE A 124 -8.85 1.47 3.52
N TRP A 125 -8.42 2.36 4.42
CA TRP A 125 -7.45 2.02 5.46
C TRP A 125 -8.01 0.98 6.42
N GLU A 126 -9.24 1.17 6.88
CA GLU A 126 -9.90 0.22 7.78
C GLU A 126 -10.18 -1.10 7.08
N GLU A 127 -10.68 -1.06 5.83
CA GLU A 127 -10.89 -2.26 5.03
C GLU A 127 -9.59 -3.07 4.91
N ARG A 128 -8.48 -2.41 4.52
CA ARG A 128 -7.17 -3.04 4.42
C ARG A 128 -6.71 -3.61 5.76
N ASN A 129 -6.80 -2.83 6.84
CA ASN A 129 -6.28 -3.21 8.14
C ASN A 129 -7.04 -4.41 8.73
N ILE A 130 -8.37 -4.45 8.56
CA ILE A 130 -9.19 -5.59 8.98
C ILE A 130 -8.74 -6.86 8.25
N MET A 131 -8.62 -6.82 6.92
CA MET A 131 -8.23 -8.01 6.15
C MET A 131 -6.75 -8.40 6.32
N ALA A 132 -5.87 -7.45 6.60
CA ALA A 132 -4.43 -7.68 6.75
C ALA A 132 -4.07 -8.24 8.14
N PHE A 133 -4.74 -7.77 9.20
CA PHE A 133 -4.35 -8.03 10.58
C PHE A 133 -5.36 -8.88 11.36
N SER A 134 -6.51 -9.20 10.79
CA SER A 134 -7.42 -10.17 11.39
C SER A 134 -6.85 -11.59 11.30
N ASN A 135 -6.84 -12.29 12.43
CA ASN A 135 -6.53 -13.71 12.50
C ASN A 135 -7.82 -14.50 12.76
N SER A 136 -8.76 -14.43 11.82
CA SER A 136 -10.08 -15.04 11.93
C SER A 136 -10.47 -15.68 10.60
N ASP A 137 -10.90 -16.94 10.65
CA ASP A 137 -11.40 -17.69 9.49
C ASP A 137 -12.67 -17.07 8.87
N TRP A 138 -13.32 -16.16 9.60
CA TRP A 138 -14.52 -15.46 9.16
C TRP A 138 -14.24 -14.20 8.32
N ILE A 139 -12.97 -13.80 8.21
CA ILE A 139 -12.56 -12.60 7.49
C ILE A 139 -11.69 -13.00 6.30
N VAL A 140 -12.08 -12.52 5.12
CA VAL A 140 -11.29 -12.71 3.89
C VAL A 140 -9.89 -12.14 4.11
N LYS A 141 -8.87 -12.95 3.85
CA LYS A 141 -7.49 -12.56 4.08
C LYS A 141 -6.96 -11.69 2.94
N LEU A 142 -6.25 -10.63 3.30
CA LEU A 142 -5.44 -9.85 2.36
C LEU A 142 -4.04 -10.46 2.24
N HIS A 143 -3.62 -10.78 1.02
CA HIS A 143 -2.27 -11.28 0.75
C HIS A 143 -1.32 -10.15 0.35
N TYR A 144 -1.78 -9.24 -0.51
CA TYR A 144 -0.98 -8.13 -1.02
C TYR A 144 -1.84 -6.88 -1.15
N ALA A 145 -1.25 -5.73 -0.83
CA ALA A 145 -1.79 -4.42 -1.18
C ALA A 145 -0.70 -3.62 -1.87
N PHE A 146 -1.03 -3.07 -3.04
CA PHE A 146 -0.13 -2.22 -3.82
C PHE A 146 -0.94 -1.16 -4.57
N GLN A 147 -0.25 -0.24 -5.25
CA GLN A 147 -0.89 0.88 -5.92
C GLN A 147 -0.12 1.29 -7.17
N ASP A 148 -0.81 1.95 -8.09
CA ASP A 148 -0.18 2.69 -9.18
C ASP A 148 -0.65 4.15 -9.17
N ALA A 149 -0.38 4.90 -10.24
CA ALA A 149 -0.79 6.30 -10.36
C ALA A 149 -2.32 6.51 -10.30
N LYS A 150 -3.13 5.52 -10.67
CA LYS A 150 -4.59 5.64 -10.84
C LYS A 150 -5.39 4.88 -9.80
N ASN A 151 -4.88 3.74 -9.33
CA ASN A 151 -5.65 2.78 -8.56
C ASN A 151 -4.91 2.28 -7.31
N LEU A 152 -5.68 1.84 -6.33
CA LEU A 152 -5.23 0.94 -5.27
C LEU A 152 -5.68 -0.48 -5.62
N TYR A 153 -4.85 -1.47 -5.29
CA TYR A 153 -5.07 -2.88 -5.58
C TYR A 153 -4.97 -3.70 -4.30
N MET A 154 -5.93 -4.60 -4.10
CA MET A 154 -5.96 -5.54 -2.99
C MET A 154 -6.12 -6.96 -3.52
N ILE A 155 -5.11 -7.80 -3.26
CA ILE A 155 -5.16 -9.24 -3.57
C ILE A 155 -5.64 -9.97 -2.34
N MET A 156 -6.78 -10.63 -2.46
CA MET A 156 -7.47 -11.31 -1.36
C MET A 156 -7.84 -12.75 -1.74
N ASP A 157 -8.22 -13.55 -0.74
CA ASP A 157 -8.74 -14.90 -0.99
C ASP A 157 -9.92 -14.85 -1.97
N TYR A 158 -9.91 -15.78 -2.93
CA TYR A 158 -11.05 -15.97 -3.81
C TYR A 158 -12.10 -16.86 -3.13
N MET A 159 -13.33 -16.35 -3.02
CA MET A 159 -14.47 -17.07 -2.45
C MET A 159 -15.37 -17.60 -3.59
N PRO A 160 -15.25 -18.88 -3.99
CA PRO A 160 -16.00 -19.42 -5.14
C PRO A 160 -17.51 -19.58 -4.88
N GLY A 161 -17.92 -19.56 -3.60
CA GLY A 161 -19.33 -19.71 -3.21
C GLY A 161 -20.23 -18.52 -3.55
N GLY A 162 -19.67 -17.40 -4.00
CA GLY A 162 -20.45 -16.19 -4.27
C GLY A 162 -20.88 -15.44 -3.01
N ASP A 163 -21.87 -14.56 -3.16
CA ASP A 163 -22.49 -13.84 -2.04
C ASP A 163 -23.82 -14.50 -1.62
N LEU A 164 -24.38 -14.06 -0.49
CA LEU A 164 -25.65 -14.59 0.04
C LEU A 164 -26.90 -14.03 -0.67
N ILE A 165 -26.73 -13.09 -1.62
CA ILE A 165 -27.84 -12.38 -2.27
C ILE A 165 -28.23 -13.05 -3.57
N THR A 166 -27.27 -13.66 -4.26
CA THR A 166 -27.39 -14.28 -5.59
C THR A 166 -27.87 -15.72 -5.50
#